data_AF-A0A9C9BVD5-F1
#
_entry.id   AF-A0A9C9BVD5-F1
#
_cell.length_a   1.000
_cell.length_b   1.000
_cell.length_c   1.000
_cell.angle_alpha   90.00
_cell.angle_beta   90.00
_cell.angle_gamma   90.00
#
_symmetry.space_group_name_H-M   'P 1'
#
loop_
_entity.id
_entity.type
_entity.pdbx_description
1 polymer ?
#
loop_
_entity_poly.entity_id
_entity_poly.type
_entity_poly.pdbx_seq_one_letter_code
_entity_poly.pdbx_strand_id
1 'polypeptide(L)'
;MIKLLTVLINSAVGRNASEVPPMQEEITPEVFEHLVELAALELTPEEGEYLRAQLNKQLQAVRELQAIPLEEGIPPASHGVPYTPESSPPPREDRWQPYPNVEALLSQVPETEEGYIVVPDIPHEALD
;
A
#
# COMPACT_ATOMS: atom_id res chain seq x y z
N MET A 1 29.21 0.61 -36.23
CA MET A 1 28.27 1.73 -36.39
C MET A 1 27.41 2.00 -35.16
N ILE A 2 26.96 1.00 -34.39
CA ILE A 2 26.09 1.23 -33.22
C ILE A 2 26.81 1.92 -32.04
N LYS A 3 28.10 1.62 -31.79
CA LYS A 3 28.89 2.28 -30.74
C LYS A 3 29.10 3.79 -30.96
N LEU A 4 29.00 4.28 -32.19
CA LEU A 4 29.22 5.70 -32.48
C LEU A 4 27.96 6.54 -32.21
N LEU A 5 26.77 5.93 -32.35
CA LEU A 5 25.50 6.61 -32.12
C LEU A 5 25.21 6.81 -30.61
N THR A 6 25.63 5.89 -29.75
CA THR A 6 25.48 6.02 -28.29
C THR A 6 26.32 7.16 -27.70
N VAL A 7 27.52 7.39 -28.24
CA VAL A 7 28.41 8.48 -27.76
C VAL A 7 27.91 9.85 -28.20
N LEU A 8 27.36 9.96 -29.40
CA LEU A 8 26.82 11.23 -29.93
C LEU A 8 25.54 11.69 -29.22
N ILE A 9 24.68 10.76 -28.77
CA ILE A 9 23.50 11.11 -27.96
C ILE A 9 23.93 11.59 -26.57
N ASN A 10 24.94 10.96 -25.96
CA ASN A 10 25.43 11.34 -24.63
C ASN A 10 26.28 12.63 -24.64
N SER A 11 26.82 13.06 -25.78
CA SER A 11 27.58 14.31 -25.90
C SER A 11 26.72 15.54 -26.16
N ALA A 12 25.49 15.37 -26.65
CA ALA A 12 24.55 16.48 -26.96
C ALA A 12 23.69 16.89 -25.75
N VAL A 13 23.61 16.05 -24.73
CA VAL A 13 22.99 16.36 -23.45
C VAL A 13 24.11 16.40 -22.42
N GLY A 14 24.59 17.60 -22.10
CA GLY A 14 25.56 17.84 -21.03
C GLY A 14 25.00 17.51 -19.65
N ARG A 15 24.68 16.24 -19.40
CA ARG A 15 24.49 15.68 -18.07
C ARG A 15 25.82 15.06 -17.69
N ASN A 16 26.63 15.82 -16.95
CA ASN A 16 27.75 15.27 -16.20
C ASN A 16 27.19 14.12 -15.35
N ALA A 17 27.78 12.92 -15.48
CA ALA A 17 27.44 11.75 -14.68
C ALA A 17 27.91 11.88 -13.21
N SER A 18 27.98 13.10 -12.70
CA SER A 18 28.47 13.48 -11.38
C SER A 18 27.57 14.56 -10.79
N GLU A 19 26.33 14.16 -10.47
CA GLU A 19 25.40 14.76 -9.49
C GLU A 19 23.99 14.26 -9.84
N VAL A 20 23.76 12.96 -9.65
CA VAL A 20 22.43 12.59 -9.16
C VAL A 20 22.44 13.12 -7.73
N PRO A 21 21.65 14.15 -7.38
CA PRO A 21 21.57 14.62 -6.00
C PRO A 21 21.29 13.39 -5.12
N PRO A 22 21.89 13.29 -3.92
CA PRO A 22 21.64 12.14 -3.06
C PRO A 22 20.13 11.94 -2.98
N MET A 23 19.67 10.72 -3.30
CA MET A 23 18.28 10.33 -3.10
C MET A 23 17.89 10.84 -1.72
N GLN A 24 16.96 11.79 -1.65
CA GLN A 24 16.42 12.18 -0.36
C GLN A 24 15.71 10.94 0.16
N GLU A 25 16.30 10.30 1.16
CA GLU A 25 15.65 9.21 1.87
C GLU A 25 14.57 9.83 2.74
N GLU A 26 13.40 10.02 2.14
CA GLU A 26 12.22 10.58 2.82
C GLU A 26 11.67 9.59 3.84
N ILE A 27 11.78 8.28 3.56
CA ILE A 27 11.42 7.22 4.50
C ILE A 27 12.69 6.83 5.25
N THR A 28 12.84 7.40 6.44
CA THR A 28 13.91 7.06 7.39
C THR A 28 13.69 5.66 7.98
N PRO A 29 14.71 5.04 8.60
CA PRO A 29 14.55 3.77 9.29
C PRO A 29 13.41 3.79 10.33
N GLU A 30 13.29 4.86 11.11
CA GLU A 30 12.28 4.99 12.17
C GLU A 30 10.87 5.07 11.58
N VAL A 31 10.70 5.81 10.47
CA VAL A 31 9.42 5.88 9.75
C VAL A 31 9.08 4.51 9.17
N PHE A 32 10.07 3.82 8.60
CA PHE A 32 9.85 2.49 8.02
C PHE A 32 9.47 1.45 9.09
N GLU A 33 10.15 1.44 10.23
CA GLU A 33 9.83 0.57 11.37
C GLU A 33 8.38 0.79 11.84
N HIS A 34 7.94 2.04 11.94
CA HIS A 34 6.56 2.35 12.30
C HIS A 34 5.55 1.88 11.23
N LEU A 35 5.88 1.99 9.94
CA LEU A 35 5.02 1.48 8.87
C LEU A 35 4.90 -0.06 8.92
N VAL A 36 5.99 -0.75 9.24
CA VAL A 36 6.04 -2.21 9.41
C VAL A 36 5.16 -2.66 10.58
N GLU A 37 5.23 -1.94 11.70
CA GLU A 37 4.36 -2.16 12.86
C GLU A 37 2.87 -1.99 12.51
N LEU A 38 2.51 -0.88 11.85
CA LEU A 38 1.12 -0.61 11.43
C LEU A 38 0.59 -1.67 10.44
N ALA A 39 1.48 -2.23 9.63
CA ALA A 39 1.14 -3.27 8.66
C ALA A 39 1.11 -4.69 9.27
N ALA A 40 1.45 -4.84 10.56
CA ALA A 40 1.60 -6.13 11.24
C ALA A 40 2.52 -7.10 10.48
N LEU A 41 3.64 -6.58 9.96
CA LEU A 41 4.65 -7.37 9.26
C LEU A 41 5.81 -7.70 10.19
N GLU A 42 6.24 -8.96 10.19
CA GLU A 42 7.50 -9.39 10.80
C GLU A 42 8.55 -9.51 9.70
N LEU A 43 9.61 -8.71 9.78
CA LEU A 43 10.68 -8.65 8.78
C LEU A 43 12.03 -8.89 9.45
N THR A 44 12.91 -9.59 8.75
CA THR A 44 14.33 -9.64 9.10
C THR A 44 15.00 -8.27 8.84
N PRO A 45 16.13 -7.96 9.51
CA PRO A 45 16.86 -6.71 9.26
C PRO A 45 17.25 -6.51 7.79
N GLU A 46 17.62 -7.58 7.09
CA GLU A 46 18.01 -7.56 5.69
C GLU A 46 16.81 -7.24 4.77
N GLU A 47 15.65 -7.84 5.05
CA GLU A 47 14.40 -7.55 4.33
C GLU A 47 13.94 -6.12 4.57
N GLY A 48 14.05 -5.63 5.82
CA GLY A 48 13.68 -4.28 6.18
C GLY A 48 14.51 -3.24 5.42
N GLU A 49 15.83 -3.39 5.40
CA GLU A 49 16.70 -2.46 4.67
C GLU A 49 16.45 -2.52 3.15
N TYR A 50 16.25 -3.72 2.61
CA TYR A 50 15.91 -3.88 1.20
C TYR A 50 14.60 -3.18 0.85
N LEU A 51 13.52 -3.42 1.61
CA LEU A 51 12.19 -2.86 1.35
C LEU A 51 12.17 -1.36 1.54
N ARG A 52 12.83 -0.83 2.59
CA ARG A 52 12.99 0.62 2.81
C ARG A 52 13.66 1.30 1.62
N ALA A 53 14.72 0.71 1.09
CA ALA A 53 15.40 1.23 -0.10
C ALA A 53 14.52 1.15 -1.35
N GLN A 54 13.71 0.10 -1.53
CA GLN A 54 12.76 0.00 -2.64
C GLN A 54 11.62 1.02 -2.52
N LEU A 55 11.08 1.25 -1.33
CA LEU A 55 10.00 2.22 -1.11
C LEU A 55 10.47 3.64 -1.39
N ASN A 56 11.68 4.02 -0.95
CA ASN A 56 12.25 5.32 -1.28
C ASN A 56 12.40 5.51 -2.80
N LYS A 57 12.77 4.46 -3.55
CA LYS A 57 12.79 4.51 -5.02
C LYS A 57 11.40 4.64 -5.63
N GLN A 58 10.40 3.93 -5.10
CA GLN A 58 9.02 4.03 -5.57
C GLN A 58 8.40 5.41 -5.31
N LEU A 59 8.78 6.05 -4.20
CA LEU A 59 8.31 7.39 -3.86
C LEU A 59 8.69 8.42 -4.93
N GLN A 60 9.83 8.23 -5.61
CA GLN A 60 10.20 9.08 -6.76
C GLN A 60 9.13 9.08 -7.84
N ALA A 61 8.57 7.92 -8.20
CA ALA A 61 7.49 7.83 -9.20
C ALA A 61 6.21 8.53 -8.71
N VAL A 62 5.92 8.47 -7.41
CA VAL A 62 4.78 9.19 -6.81
C VAL A 62 5.02 10.71 -6.87
N ARG A 63 6.25 11.19 -6.64
CA ARG A 63 6.62 12.61 -6.78
C ARG A 63 6.47 13.10 -8.21
N GLU A 64 6.81 12.28 -9.20
CA GLU A 64 6.59 12.59 -10.62
C GLU A 64 5.10 12.75 -10.93
N LEU A 65 4.24 11.88 -10.39
CA LEU A 65 2.78 12.01 -10.54
C LEU A 65 2.24 13.25 -9.82
N GLN A 66 2.75 13.58 -8.63
CA GLN A 66 2.34 14.74 -7.85
C GLN A 66 2.66 16.07 -8.57
N ALA A 67 3.71 16.10 -9.39
CA ALA A 67 4.10 17.28 -10.15
C ALA A 67 3.13 17.63 -11.31
N ILE A 68 2.20 16.74 -11.63
CA ILE A 68 1.18 16.98 -12.67
C ILE A 68 0.16 18.00 -12.13
N PRO A 69 -0.01 19.17 -12.78
CA PRO A 69 -0.95 20.17 -12.32
C PRO A 69 -2.39 19.65 -12.45
N LEU A 70 -3.17 19.86 -11.40
CA LEU A 70 -4.61 19.58 -11.36
C LEU A 70 -5.38 20.90 -11.40
N GLU A 71 -6.51 20.93 -12.11
CA GLU A 71 -7.41 22.08 -12.05
C GLU A 71 -7.99 22.21 -10.63
N GLU A 72 -8.16 23.44 -10.17
CA GLU A 72 -8.71 23.70 -8.84
C GLU A 72 -10.15 23.19 -8.75
N GLY A 73 -10.45 22.45 -7.69
CA GLY A 73 -11.79 21.91 -7.46
C GLY A 73 -12.12 20.61 -8.19
N ILE A 74 -11.16 19.98 -8.90
CA ILE A 74 -11.35 18.62 -9.40
C ILE A 74 -11.60 17.68 -8.20
N PRO A 75 -12.76 17.00 -8.12
CA PRO A 75 -13.03 16.04 -7.07
C PRO A 75 -12.22 14.76 -7.28
N PRO A 76 -11.85 14.04 -6.21
CA PRO A 76 -11.23 12.72 -6.35
C PRO A 76 -12.18 11.75 -7.07
N ALA A 77 -11.62 10.89 -7.90
CA ALA A 77 -12.36 9.81 -8.55
C ALA A 77 -12.60 8.66 -7.57
N SER A 78 -13.62 8.79 -6.70
CA SER A 78 -13.94 7.78 -5.68
C SER A 78 -14.40 6.43 -6.24
N HIS A 79 -14.98 6.44 -7.45
CA HIS A 79 -15.45 5.27 -8.16
C HIS A 79 -15.03 5.35 -9.65
N GLY A 80 -14.78 4.21 -10.28
CA GLY A 80 -14.47 4.15 -11.71
C GLY A 80 -15.67 4.36 -12.64
N VAL A 81 -16.90 4.39 -12.08
CA VAL A 81 -18.16 4.61 -12.81
C VAL A 81 -19.09 5.54 -12.01
N PRO A 82 -20.00 6.27 -12.68
CA PRO A 82 -20.98 7.09 -11.98
C PRO A 82 -21.95 6.27 -11.12
N TYR A 83 -22.12 6.68 -9.86
CA TYR A 83 -23.16 6.19 -8.95
C TYR A 83 -24.33 7.17 -8.95
N THR A 84 -25.16 7.07 -9.99
CA THR A 84 -26.40 7.86 -10.15
C THR A 84 -27.55 7.19 -9.39
N PRO A 85 -28.66 7.89 -9.10
CA PRO A 85 -29.85 7.25 -8.55
C PRO A 85 -30.33 6.04 -9.37
N GLU A 86 -30.13 6.06 -10.70
CA GLU A 86 -30.53 5.00 -11.61
C GLU A 86 -29.54 3.82 -11.66
N SER A 87 -28.26 4.06 -11.39
CA SER A 87 -27.19 3.04 -11.41
C SER A 87 -26.80 2.51 -10.03
N SER A 88 -27.24 3.17 -8.96
CA SER A 88 -26.92 2.77 -7.59
C SER A 88 -27.77 1.57 -7.16
N PRO A 89 -27.18 0.55 -6.52
CA PRO A 89 -27.97 -0.53 -5.93
C PRO A 89 -28.89 0.03 -4.83
N PRO A 90 -30.10 -0.53 -4.67
CA PRO A 90 -30.98 -0.14 -3.58
C PRO A 90 -30.35 -0.51 -2.23
N PRO A 91 -30.73 0.19 -1.13
CA PRO A 91 -30.34 -0.22 0.21
C PRO A 91 -30.72 -1.69 0.48
N ARG A 92 -29.86 -2.40 1.19
CA ARG A 92 -30.18 -3.75 1.66
C ARG A 92 -31.40 -3.70 2.57
N GLU A 93 -32.40 -4.54 2.30
CA GLU A 93 -33.59 -4.67 3.17
C GLU A 93 -33.23 -5.21 4.55
N ASP A 94 -33.96 -4.78 5.58
CA ASP A 94 -33.82 -5.30 6.95
C ASP A 94 -34.55 -6.64 7.13
N ARG A 95 -34.08 -7.66 6.40
CA ARG A 95 -34.54 -9.03 6.52
C ARG A 95 -33.42 -9.90 7.04
N TRP A 96 -33.67 -10.60 8.14
CA TRP A 96 -32.72 -11.56 8.69
C TRP A 96 -32.48 -12.71 7.70
N GLN A 97 -31.21 -13.01 7.44
CA GLN A 97 -30.79 -14.13 6.62
C GLN A 97 -29.87 -15.02 7.46
N PRO A 98 -30.33 -16.19 7.95
CA PRO A 98 -29.48 -17.09 8.71
C PRO A 98 -28.37 -17.67 7.82
N TYR A 99 -27.16 -17.77 8.35
CA TYR A 99 -26.09 -18.46 7.65
C TYR A 99 -26.32 -19.98 7.70
N PRO A 100 -26.29 -20.68 6.57
CA PRO A 100 -26.81 -22.06 6.51
C PRO A 100 -25.87 -23.12 7.11
N ASN A 101 -24.56 -22.86 7.19
CA ASN A 101 -23.58 -23.87 7.60
C ASN A 101 -22.39 -23.26 8.37
N VAL A 102 -22.59 -22.98 9.66
CA VAL A 102 -21.55 -22.43 10.54
C VAL A 102 -20.33 -23.36 10.66
N GLU A 103 -20.54 -24.67 10.64
CA GLU A 103 -19.47 -25.66 10.75
C GLU A 103 -18.46 -25.55 9.59
N ALA A 104 -18.94 -25.29 8.36
CA ALA A 104 -18.07 -25.07 7.20
C ALA A 104 -17.26 -23.76 7.26
N LEU A 105 -17.66 -22.78 8.06
CA LEU A 105 -16.81 -21.60 8.34
C LEU A 105 -15.72 -21.98 9.34
N LEU A 106 -16.09 -22.64 10.43
CA LEU A 106 -15.15 -23.03 11.48
C LEU A 106 -14.09 -24.03 10.97
N SER A 107 -14.44 -24.88 10.01
CA SER A 107 -13.47 -25.81 9.40
C SER A 107 -12.34 -25.13 8.61
N GLN A 108 -12.45 -23.84 8.31
CA GLN A 108 -11.41 -23.05 7.63
C GLN A 108 -10.49 -22.31 8.62
N VAL A 109 -10.82 -22.35 9.91
CA VAL A 109 -10.07 -21.66 10.96
C VAL A 109 -8.95 -22.58 11.44
N PRO A 110 -7.71 -22.06 11.64
CA PRO A 110 -6.58 -22.88 12.08
C PRO A 110 -6.80 -23.60 13.42
N GLU A 111 -7.47 -22.95 14.36
CA GLU A 111 -7.71 -23.49 15.70
C GLU A 111 -9.09 -23.06 16.20
N THR A 112 -9.87 -24.03 16.67
CA THR A 112 -11.20 -23.80 17.22
C THR A 112 -11.43 -24.67 18.44
N GLU A 113 -12.13 -24.15 19.44
CA GLU A 113 -12.53 -24.87 20.65
C GLU A 113 -14.00 -24.53 20.95
N GLU A 114 -14.83 -25.55 21.16
CA GLU A 114 -16.27 -25.40 21.50
C GLU A 114 -17.07 -24.45 20.59
N GLY A 115 -16.69 -24.33 19.32
CA GLY A 115 -17.34 -23.43 18.37
C GLY A 115 -16.80 -21.99 18.35
N TYR A 116 -15.74 -21.72 19.10
CA TYR A 116 -15.01 -20.45 19.13
C TYR A 116 -13.71 -20.55 18.34
N ILE A 117 -13.26 -19.41 17.82
CA ILE A 117 -11.92 -19.26 17.23
C ILE A 117 -10.94 -19.01 18.36
N VAL A 118 -9.91 -19.85 18.45
CA VAL A 118 -8.87 -19.69 19.46
C VAL A 118 -7.83 -18.70 18.94
N VAL A 119 -7.51 -17.69 19.75
CA VAL A 119 -6.45 -16.71 19.48
C VAL A 119 -5.58 -16.56 20.74
N PRO A 120 -4.29 -16.18 20.60
CA PRO A 120 -3.48 -15.82 21.75
C PRO A 120 -4.14 -14.74 22.59
N ASP A 121 -3.95 -14.83 23.91
CA ASP A 121 -4.49 -13.83 24.85
C ASP A 121 -3.91 -12.44 24.52
N ILE A 122 -4.78 -11.43 24.53
CA ILE A 122 -4.39 -10.05 24.23
C ILE A 122 -4.36 -9.26 25.54
N PRO A 123 -3.33 -8.42 25.76
CA PRO A 123 -3.32 -7.54 26.92
C PRO A 123 -4.58 -6.66 26.93
N HIS A 124 -5.39 -6.79 27.97
CA HIS A 124 -6.57 -5.96 28.17
C HIS A 124 -6.29 -4.93 29.26
N GLU A 125 -6.63 -3.66 29.03
CA GLU A 125 -6.78 -2.69 30.11
C GLU A 125 -8.16 -2.92 30.76
N ALA A 126 -8.16 -3.21 32.06
CA ALA A 126 -9.39 -3.20 32.84
C ALA A 126 -9.89 -1.76 32.94
N LEU A 127 -11.13 -1.52 32.49
CA LEU A 127 -11.82 -0.26 32.75
C LEU A 127 -12.33 -0.30 34.19
N ASP A 128 -11.75 0.53 35.07
CA ASP A 128 -12.24 0.79 36.43
C ASP A 128 -13.57 1.59 36.44
#